data_AF-A0A1R3HCX2-F1
#
_entry.id   AF-A0A1R3HCX2-F1
#
_cell.length_a   1.000
_cell.length_b   1.000
_cell.length_c   1.000
_cell.angle_alpha   90.00
_cell.angle_beta   90.00
_cell.angle_gamma   90.00
#
_symmetry.space_group_name_H-M   'P 1'
#
loop_
_entity.id
_entity.type
_entity.pdbx_description
1 polymer ?
#
loop_
_entity_poly.entity_id
_entity_poly.type
_entity_poly.pdbx_seq_one_letter_code
_entity_poly.pdbx_strand_id
1 'polypeptide(L)' 'MDGHGKSSYMLLVCLLIITSFNLCEADPTHGFTEMPLTKADFELQRPYNVPLEERYSYENGIYKMWVYADDKPHDPNSDT' A
#
# COMPACT_ATOMS: atom_id res chain seq x y z
N MET A 1 -24.93 16.23 -45.92
CA MET A 1 -23.48 16.45 -45.73
C MET A 1 -23.13 15.97 -44.31
N ASP A 2 -21.84 15.79 -44.02
CA ASP A 2 -21.23 16.07 -42.70
C ASP A 2 -21.55 15.24 -41.42
N GLY A 3 -22.08 14.02 -41.50
CA GLY A 3 -22.23 13.13 -40.32
C GLY A 3 -20.98 12.31 -39.93
N HIS A 4 -20.31 11.71 -40.91
CA HIS A 4 -19.19 10.77 -40.70
C HIS A 4 -17.91 11.43 -40.18
N GLY A 5 -17.61 12.66 -40.65
CA GLY A 5 -16.43 13.42 -40.23
C GLY A 5 -16.50 13.89 -38.78
N LYS A 6 -17.69 14.24 -38.28
CA LYS A 6 -17.91 14.68 -36.89
C LYS A 6 -17.78 13.52 -35.90
N SER A 7 -18.30 12.35 -36.25
CA SER A 7 -18.18 11.12 -35.45
C SER A 7 -16.72 10.63 -35.36
N SER A 8 -15.98 10.69 -36.47
CA SER A 8 -14.55 10.34 -36.49
C SER A 8 -13.70 11.32 -35.66
N TYR A 9 -14.01 12.62 -35.70
CA TYR A 9 -13.29 13.63 -34.90
C TYR A 9 -13.57 13.44 -33.40
N MET A 10 -14.81 13.10 -33.05
CA MET A 10 -15.20 12.81 -31.67
C MET A 10 -14.48 11.56 -31.13
N LEU A 11 -14.42 10.48 -31.91
CA LEU A 11 -13.65 9.28 -31.56
C LEU A 11 -12.16 9.57 -31.38
N LEU A 12 -11.57 10.36 -32.27
CA LEU A 12 -10.16 10.76 -32.18
C LEU A 12 -9.91 11.61 -30.92
N VAL A 13 -10.79 12.56 -30.61
CA VAL A 13 -10.72 13.38 -29.39
C VAL A 13 -10.88 12.51 -28.14
N CYS A 14 -11.81 11.56 -28.12
CA CYS A 14 -11.96 10.62 -27.01
C CYS A 14 -10.69 9.77 -26.81
N LEU A 15 -10.08 9.26 -27.87
CA LEU A 15 -8.84 8.48 -27.80
C LEU A 15 -7.68 9.33 -27.26
N LEU A 16 -7.52 10.57 -27.74
CA LEU A 16 -6.48 11.49 -27.26
C LEU A 16 -6.66 11.85 -25.78
N ILE A 17 -7.91 12.02 -25.34
CA ILE A 17 -8.24 12.27 -23.93
C ILE A 17 -7.90 11.03 -23.08
N ILE A 18 -8.30 9.84 -23.51
CA ILE A 18 -8.02 8.58 -22.79
C ILE A 18 -6.52 8.34 -22.67
N THR A 19 -5.73 8.57 -23.73
CA THR A 19 -4.27 8.43 -23.67
C THR A 19 -3.61 9.47 -22.77
N SER A 20 -4.19 10.66 -22.63
CA SER A 20 -3.66 11.74 -21.76
C SER A 20 -3.87 11.45 -20.27
N PHE A 21 -4.94 10.73 -19.90
CA PHE A 21 -5.23 10.34 -18.52
C PHE A 21 -4.37 9.17 -18.01
N ASN A 22 -3.68 8.44 -18.89
CA ASN A 22 -2.90 7.26 -18.52
C ASN A 22 -1.39 7.54 -18.34
N LEU A 23 -0.97 8.81 -18.27
CA LEU A 23 0.45 9.19 -18.31
C LEU A 23 1.11 9.49 -16.95
N CYS A 24 0.42 9.27 -15.83
CA CYS A 24 0.98 9.52 -14.52
C CYS A 24 1.06 8.23 -13.69
N GLU A 25 1.96 7.34 -14.08
CA GLU A 25 2.49 6.34 -13.15
C GLU A 25 3.65 6.99 -12.39
N ALA A 26 3.31 7.71 -11.31
CA ALA A 26 4.33 8.24 -10.41
C ALA A 26 4.89 7.08 -9.59
N ASP A 27 6.22 6.95 -9.57
CA ASP A 27 6.89 6.04 -8.64
C ASP A 27 6.54 6.48 -7.21
N PRO A 28 5.81 5.67 -6.42
CA PRO A 28 5.40 6.04 -5.06
C PRO A 28 6.61 6.21 -4.11
N THR A 29 7.79 5.76 -4.53
CA THR A 29 9.04 5.88 -3.79
C THR A 29 9.97 6.96 -4.34
N HIS A 30 9.52 7.77 -5.30
CA HIS A 30 10.33 8.87 -5.84
C HIS A 30 10.75 9.83 -4.72
N GLY A 31 12.07 10.01 -4.57
CA GLY A 31 12.66 10.85 -3.53
C GLY A 31 12.94 10.13 -2.21
N PHE A 32 12.66 8.82 -2.10
CA PHE A 32 13.05 8.03 -0.94
C PHE A 32 14.49 7.53 -1.10
N THR A 33 15.21 7.43 0.02
CA THR A 33 16.54 6.82 0.08
C THR A 33 16.40 5.41 0.63
N GLU A 34 17.01 4.42 -0.04
CA GLU A 34 17.06 3.05 0.48
C GLU A 34 17.77 3.01 1.84
N MET A 35 17.12 2.41 2.84
CA MET A 35 17.68 2.25 4.17
C MET A 35 17.83 0.75 4.49
N PRO A 36 19.06 0.28 4.78
CA PRO A 36 19.24 -1.11 5.19
C PRO A 36 18.60 -1.32 6.56
N LEU A 37 17.59 -2.20 6.61
CA LEU A 37 16.93 -2.57 7.86
C LEU A 37 17.62 -3.77 8.49
N THR A 38 18.02 -3.62 9.75
CA THR A 38 18.46 -4.70 10.62
C THR A 38 17.32 -5.16 11.51
N LYS A 39 17.44 -6.33 12.13
CA LYS A 39 16.45 -6.81 13.09
C LYS A 39 16.23 -5.84 14.27
N ALA A 40 17.23 -5.04 14.62
CA ALA A 40 17.14 -4.06 15.69
C ALA A 40 16.26 -2.85 15.32
N ASP A 41 16.07 -2.59 14.02
CA ASP A 41 15.23 -1.49 13.52
C ASP A 41 13.73 -1.85 13.53
N PHE A 42 13.40 -3.13 13.74
CA PHE A 42 12.03 -3.62 13.84
C PHE A 42 11.61 -3.73 15.30
N GLU A 43 11.04 -2.65 15.83
CA GLU A 43 10.25 -2.73 17.05
C GLU A 43 8.87 -3.34 16.72
N LEU A 44 8.61 -4.53 17.25
CA LEU A 44 7.37 -5.23 16.95
C LEU A 44 6.24 -4.75 17.86
N GLN A 45 5.27 -4.07 17.26
CA GLN A 45 4.02 -3.74 17.93
C GLN A 45 3.10 -4.96 17.99
N ARG A 46 2.68 -5.32 19.20
CA ARG A 46 1.79 -6.45 19.50
C ARG A 46 0.84 -6.10 20.64
N PRO A 47 -0.31 -6.77 20.78
CA PRO A 47 -1.17 -6.62 21.94
C PRO A 47 -0.40 -6.82 23.25
N TYR A 48 -0.51 -5.89 24.19
CA TYR A 48 0.29 -5.92 25.43
C TYR A 48 0.04 -7.17 26.29
N ASN A 49 -1.15 -7.78 26.17
CA ASN A 49 -1.62 -8.88 27.02
C ASN A 49 -1.54 -10.26 26.36
N VAL A 50 -0.97 -10.38 25.16
CA VAL A 50 -0.86 -11.66 24.44
C VAL A 50 0.61 -12.03 24.24
N PRO A 51 1.03 -13.27 24.51
CA PRO A 51 2.39 -13.74 24.23
C PRO A 51 2.82 -13.50 22.77
N LEU A 52 4.11 -13.26 22.57
CA LEU A 52 4.66 -12.88 21.27
C LEU A 52 4.50 -14.02 20.24
N GLU A 53 4.84 -15.23 20.66
CA GLU A 53 4.80 -16.47 19.88
C GLU A 53 3.41 -16.85 19.37
N GLU A 54 2.35 -16.31 19.96
CA GLU A 54 0.97 -16.51 19.47
C GLU A 54 0.65 -15.58 18.30
N ARG A 55 1.31 -14.43 18.20
CA ARG A 55 1.00 -13.35 17.24
C ARG A 55 2.07 -13.09 16.22
N TYR A 56 3.22 -13.73 16.34
CA TYR A 56 4.35 -13.46 15.49
C TYR A 56 5.18 -14.71 15.23
N SER A 57 5.62 -14.85 13.99
CA SER A 57 6.61 -15.86 13.60
C SER A 57 7.62 -15.27 12.63
N TYR A 58 8.88 -15.69 12.76
CA TYR A 58 9.92 -15.42 11.77
C TYR A 58 10.51 -16.74 11.28
N GLU A 59 10.21 -17.08 10.03
CA GLU A 59 10.62 -18.34 9.42
C GLU A 59 11.11 -18.06 8.00
N ASN A 60 12.32 -18.54 7.68
CA ASN A 60 12.90 -18.48 6.33
C ASN A 60 12.92 -17.06 5.71
N GLY A 61 13.17 -16.03 6.53
CA GLY A 61 13.21 -14.64 6.08
C GLY A 61 11.82 -13.96 6.01
N ILE A 62 10.74 -14.69 6.31
CA ILE A 62 9.38 -14.16 6.29
C ILE A 62 8.93 -13.83 7.70
N TYR A 63 8.58 -12.57 7.91
CA TYR A 63 7.92 -12.07 9.11
C TYR A 63 6.40 -12.23 8.94
N LYS A 64 5.73 -12.91 9.87
CA LYS A 64 4.26 -13.03 9.90
C LYS A 64 3.73 -12.47 11.21
N MET A 65 2.61 -11.76 11.14
CA MET A 65 1.90 -11.22 12.29
C MET A 65 0.40 -11.45 12.16
N TRP A 66 -0.26 -11.84 13.25
CA TRP A 66 -1.70 -12.03 13.31
C TRP A 66 -2.35 -10.97 14.20
N VAL A 67 -3.29 -10.22 13.61
CA VAL A 67 -4.08 -9.20 14.31
C VAL A 67 -5.53 -9.65 14.29
N TYR A 68 -6.16 -9.67 15.46
CA TYR A 68 -7.56 -10.04 15.65
C TYR A 68 -8.38 -8.84 16.09
N ALA A 69 -9.69 -8.89 15.84
CA ALA A 69 -10.60 -7.79 16.11
C ALA A 69 -10.78 -7.50 17.61
N ASP A 70 -10.48 -8.48 18.47
CA ASP A 70 -10.57 -8.41 19.93
C ASP A 70 -9.22 -8.15 20.62
N ASP A 71 -8.19 -7.86 19.84
CA ASP A 71 -6.88 -7.50 20.37
C ASP A 71 -6.91 -6.26 21.24
N LYS A 72 -6.02 -6.26 22.23
CA LYS A 72 -5.73 -5.06 23.01
C LYS A 72 -4.73 -4.19 22.28
N PRO A 73 -4.70 -2.88 22.59
CA PRO A 73 -3.70 -1.97 22.07
C PRO A 73 -2.27 -2.46 22.30
N HIS A 74 -1.31 -1.86 21.60
CA HIS A 74 0.10 -2.17 21.81
C HIS A 74 0.61 -1.69 23.18
N ASP A 75 0.12 -0.54 23.65
CA ASP A 75 0.45 0.03 24.95
C ASP A 75 -0.77 -0.05 25.88
N PRO A 76 -0.61 -0.47 27.15
CA PRO A 76 -1.71 -0.52 28.11
C PRO A 76 -2.37 0.83 28.41
N ASN A 77 -1.73 1.95 28.07
CA ASN A 77 -2.25 3.30 28.23
C ASN A 77 -2.77 3.90 26.91
N SER A 78 -2.84 3.11 25.84
CA SER A 78 -3.43 3.54 24.57
C SER A 78 -4.93 3.28 24.54
N ASP A 79 -5.69 4.24 24.01
CA ASP A 79 -7.14 4.15 23.81
C ASP A 79 -7.54 3.66 22.40
N THR A 80 -6.56 3.18 21.62
CA THR A 80 -6.71 2.70 20.23
C THR A 80 -7.23 1.27 20.13
#